data_AF-A0A1H3EAN5-F1
#
_entry.id   AF-A0A1H3EAN5-F1
#
_cell.length_a   1.000
_cell.length_b   1.000
_cell.length_c   1.000
_cell.angle_alpha   90.00
_cell.angle_beta   90.00
_cell.angle_gamma   90.00
#
_symmetry.space_group_name_H-M   'P 1'
#
loop_
_entity.id
_entity.type
_entity.pdbx_description
1 polymer ?
#
loop_
_entity_poly.entity_id
_entity_poly.type
_entity_poly.pdbx_seq_one_letter_code
_entity_poly.pdbx_strand_id
1 'polypeptide(L)'
;MAFLINELEINPNANPIAEQIRTRQIFEVLKTRAIGGEFLSEHEKEFFYMGVKYSILDDGIIEDYECCDNPKFKFLYLVYARDIHGFKKSKMYKPVRNIEYQVKRKEIKKDLFYLNRKANEWKAVVRTTVHAQELLHQSAKEAREELKELRKLPRYKNDIQGIYSANYIAKENAIVLHSKWLYCVALEIFEALNSEDFISEINGTEIEFNEYSLIHILNRHYAQVLKQFDTRKSFHYEMFKPRILSTQIKEILSIIGDSNLLYGKSINTIAFQINGQDHIIYTGEKVRGASTYRRLNTFFPVEEITEKNLLAANYNLQIINDGISVYVPN
;
A
#
# COMPACT_ATOMS: atom_id res chain seq x y z
N MET A 1 16.89 -19.68 9.62
CA MET A 1 15.99 -20.11 8.53
C MET A 1 14.81 -19.16 8.52
N ALA A 2 14.46 -18.58 7.37
CA ALA A 2 13.30 -17.70 7.24
C ALA A 2 12.03 -18.54 7.11
N PHE A 3 10.93 -18.09 7.73
CA PHE A 3 9.63 -18.76 7.60
C PHE A 3 8.93 -18.34 6.31
N LEU A 4 8.22 -19.28 5.67
CA LEU A 4 7.31 -18.98 4.59
C LEU A 4 6.09 -18.24 5.14
N ILE A 5 5.48 -17.37 4.34
CA ILE A 5 4.37 -16.52 4.80
C ILE A 5 3.15 -17.33 5.23
N ASN A 6 2.83 -18.41 4.51
CA ASN A 6 1.75 -19.32 4.88
C ASN A 6 2.00 -20.01 6.24
N GLU A 7 3.25 -20.14 6.68
CA GLU A 7 3.58 -20.61 8.03
C GLU A 7 3.34 -19.53 9.10
N LEU A 8 3.31 -18.25 8.75
CA LEU A 8 3.06 -17.16 9.68
C LEU A 8 1.56 -16.87 9.84
N GLU A 9 0.70 -17.39 8.96
CA GLU A 9 -0.74 -17.23 9.07
C GLU A 9 -1.33 -18.13 10.16
N ILE A 10 -2.33 -17.61 10.89
CA ILE A 10 -3.10 -18.39 11.85
C ILE A 10 -4.09 -19.24 11.06
N ASN A 11 -4.09 -20.56 11.27
CA ASN A 11 -5.03 -21.47 10.63
C ASN A 11 -6.32 -21.60 11.48
N PRO A 12 -7.45 -20.98 11.07
CA PRO A 12 -8.69 -21.02 11.86
C PRO A 12 -9.33 -22.41 11.90
N ASN A 13 -8.96 -23.31 10.98
CA ASN A 13 -9.49 -24.65 10.86
C ASN A 13 -8.63 -25.71 11.57
N ALA A 14 -7.45 -25.32 12.07
CA ALA A 14 -6.57 -26.23 12.79
C ALA A 14 -7.10 -26.55 14.19
N ASN A 15 -6.62 -27.65 14.77
CA ASN A 15 -6.84 -27.92 16.19
C ASN A 15 -6.24 -26.77 17.02
N PRO A 16 -7.02 -26.10 17.91
CA PRO A 16 -6.55 -24.92 18.62
C PRO A 16 -5.28 -25.13 19.46
N ILE A 17 -5.13 -26.30 20.07
CA ILE A 17 -3.95 -26.62 20.89
C ILE A 17 -2.73 -26.81 20.00
N ALA A 18 -2.87 -27.55 18.90
CA ALA A 18 -1.80 -27.75 17.94
C ALA A 18 -1.35 -26.40 17.33
N GLU A 19 -2.31 -25.53 17.01
CA GLU A 19 -2.03 -24.20 16.46
C GLU A 19 -1.32 -23.29 17.46
N GLN A 20 -1.70 -23.33 18.74
CA GLN A 20 -0.98 -22.61 19.80
C GLN A 20 0.46 -23.11 19.97
N ILE A 21 0.67 -24.43 19.94
CA ILE A 21 2.03 -25.02 20.01
C ILE A 21 2.86 -24.57 18.81
N ARG A 22 2.31 -24.67 17.60
CA ARG A 22 2.99 -24.30 16.36
C ARG A 22 3.37 -22.82 16.35
N THR A 23 2.40 -21.94 16.58
CA THR A 23 2.64 -20.49 16.61
C THR A 23 3.62 -20.10 17.71
N ARG A 24 3.62 -20.81 18.86
CA ARG A 24 4.61 -20.59 19.91
C ARG A 24 6.02 -21.00 19.49
N GLN A 25 6.17 -22.15 18.83
CA GLN A 25 7.48 -22.60 18.33
C GLN A 25 8.07 -21.59 17.35
N ILE A 26 7.26 -21.09 16.41
CA ILE A 26 7.67 -20.05 15.47
C ILE A 26 8.08 -18.78 16.22
N PHE A 27 7.26 -18.35 17.19
CA PHE A 27 7.54 -17.16 17.99
C PHE A 27 8.89 -17.27 18.73
N GLU A 28 9.19 -18.41 19.36
CA GLU A 28 10.47 -18.60 20.07
C GLU A 28 11.67 -18.52 19.13
N VAL A 29 11.59 -19.11 17.95
CA VAL A 29 12.64 -19.01 16.94
C VAL A 29 12.85 -17.55 16.52
N LEU A 30 11.75 -16.82 16.26
CA LEU A 30 11.82 -15.41 15.90
C LEU A 30 12.34 -14.54 17.05
N LYS A 31 12.01 -14.87 18.30
CA LYS A 31 12.52 -14.18 19.51
C LYS A 31 14.03 -14.29 19.61
N THR A 32 14.57 -15.50 19.46
CA THR A 32 16.02 -15.73 19.47
C THR A 32 16.70 -14.94 18.36
N ARG A 33 16.15 -14.97 17.13
CA ARG A 33 16.68 -14.20 15.99
C ARG A 33 16.63 -12.69 16.24
N ALA A 34 15.52 -12.18 16.76
CA ALA A 34 15.36 -10.76 17.09
C ALA A 34 16.39 -10.29 18.13
N ILE A 35 16.58 -11.06 19.21
CA ILE A 35 17.57 -10.76 20.26
C ILE A 35 19.00 -10.84 19.71
N GLY A 36 19.26 -11.77 18.78
CA GLY A 36 20.53 -11.91 18.08
C GLY A 36 20.82 -10.81 17.04
N GLY A 37 19.87 -9.91 16.76
CA GLY A 37 20.01 -8.88 15.73
C GLY A 37 19.98 -9.44 14.31
N GLU A 38 19.44 -10.64 14.11
CA GLU A 38 19.28 -11.22 12.78
C GLU A 38 18.22 -10.49 11.96
N PHE A 39 18.36 -10.57 10.63
CA PHE A 39 17.34 -10.05 9.73
C PHE A 39 16.02 -10.81 9.89
N LEU A 40 14.92 -10.06 10.01
CA LEU A 40 13.55 -10.55 9.96
C LEU A 40 12.80 -9.83 8.83
N SER A 41 12.03 -10.59 8.03
CA SER A 41 11.11 -10.01 7.04
C SER A 41 10.02 -9.17 7.73
N GLU A 42 9.33 -8.30 7.00
CA GLU A 42 8.20 -7.55 7.57
C GLU A 42 7.07 -8.46 8.04
N HIS A 43 6.85 -9.60 7.38
CA HIS A 43 5.88 -10.62 7.84
C HIS A 43 6.31 -11.28 9.15
N GLU A 44 7.58 -11.66 9.27
CA GLU A 44 8.13 -12.22 10.52
C GLU A 44 8.05 -11.20 11.66
N LYS A 45 8.33 -9.91 11.38
CA LYS A 45 8.19 -8.83 12.35
C LYS A 45 6.75 -8.64 12.82
N GLU A 46 5.78 -8.67 11.90
CA GLU A 46 4.35 -8.60 12.24
C GLU A 46 3.93 -9.78 13.11
N PHE A 47 4.30 -11.00 12.73
CA PHE A 47 4.02 -12.20 13.51
C PHE A 47 4.59 -12.09 14.93
N PHE A 48 5.87 -11.72 15.03
CA PHE A 48 6.56 -11.56 16.30
C PHE A 48 5.92 -10.47 17.16
N TYR A 49 5.62 -9.30 16.59
CA TYR A 49 4.92 -8.21 17.28
C TYR A 49 3.57 -8.65 17.86
N MET A 50 2.79 -9.41 17.07
CA MET A 50 1.51 -9.96 17.52
C MET A 50 1.69 -10.94 18.67
N GLY A 51 2.73 -11.78 18.61
CA GLY A 51 3.14 -12.67 19.69
C GLY A 51 3.42 -11.91 20.99
N VAL A 52 4.32 -10.92 20.97
CA VAL A 52 4.63 -10.11 22.17
C VAL A 52 3.40 -9.40 22.71
N LYS A 53 2.57 -8.84 21.83
CA LYS A 53 1.41 -8.04 22.22
C LYS A 53 0.27 -8.84 22.85
N TYR A 54 0.05 -10.06 22.38
CA TYR A 54 -1.13 -10.85 22.75
C TYR A 54 -0.83 -12.09 23.58
N SER A 55 0.43 -12.53 23.65
CA SER A 55 0.86 -13.64 24.50
C SER A 55 0.40 -13.45 25.94
N ILE A 56 0.11 -14.58 26.60
CA ILE A 56 -0.18 -14.65 28.03
C ILE A 56 1.08 -14.89 28.85
N LEU A 57 2.17 -15.30 28.19
CA LEU A 57 3.46 -15.52 28.81
C LEU A 57 4.20 -14.18 28.94
N ASP A 58 5.16 -14.14 29.86
CA ASP A 58 6.04 -12.98 29.99
C ASP A 58 7.11 -13.00 28.89
N ASP A 59 6.76 -12.38 27.76
CA ASP A 59 7.62 -12.25 26.60
C ASP A 59 8.31 -10.89 26.51
N GLY A 60 8.35 -10.13 27.60
CA GLY A 60 8.81 -8.74 27.61
C GLY A 60 7.78 -7.77 27.03
N ILE A 61 8.20 -6.53 26.78
CA ILE A 61 7.36 -5.50 26.18
C ILE A 61 7.80 -5.18 24.75
N ILE A 62 6.87 -4.66 23.94
CA ILE A 62 7.10 -4.32 22.53
C ILE A 62 8.33 -3.42 22.36
N GLU A 63 8.55 -2.48 23.28
CA GLU A 63 9.69 -1.56 23.28
C GLU A 63 11.05 -2.23 23.47
N ASP A 64 11.12 -3.48 23.95
CA ASP A 64 12.36 -4.22 24.14
C ASP A 64 12.93 -4.74 22.81
N TYR A 65 12.13 -4.74 21.74
CA TYR A 65 12.46 -5.36 20.47
C TYR A 65 12.44 -4.34 19.32
N GLU A 66 13.61 -4.05 18.75
CA GLU A 66 13.73 -3.10 17.62
C GLU A 66 12.90 -3.54 16.40
N CYS A 67 12.83 -4.85 16.16
CA CYS A 67 12.07 -5.44 15.05
C CYS A 67 10.55 -5.13 15.14
N CYS A 68 10.05 -4.73 16.31
CA CYS A 68 8.65 -4.36 16.52
C CYS A 68 8.33 -2.90 16.13
N ASP A 69 9.30 -2.06 15.78
CA ASP A 69 9.06 -0.64 15.51
C ASP A 69 8.13 -0.40 14.31
N ASN A 70 8.35 -1.13 13.20
CA ASN A 70 7.52 -1.05 12.00
C ASN A 70 6.09 -1.59 12.24
N PRO A 71 5.88 -2.79 12.80
CA PRO A 71 4.56 -3.28 13.19
C PRO A 71 3.82 -2.36 14.16
N LYS A 72 4.49 -1.88 15.21
CA LYS A 72 3.93 -0.89 16.15
C LYS A 72 3.50 0.38 15.42
N PHE A 73 4.34 0.88 14.52
CA PHE A 73 4.02 2.04 13.70
C PHE A 73 2.79 1.79 12.82
N LYS A 74 2.72 0.69 12.07
CA LYS A 74 1.57 0.35 11.23
C LYS A 74 0.28 0.26 12.05
N PHE A 75 0.31 -0.45 13.18
CA PHE A 75 -0.83 -0.58 14.09
C PHE A 75 -1.32 0.78 14.58
N LEU A 76 -0.43 1.61 15.15
CA LEU A 76 -0.80 2.93 15.68
C LEU A 76 -1.24 3.87 14.55
N TYR A 77 -0.56 3.85 13.41
CA TYR A 77 -0.96 4.64 12.25
C TYR A 77 -2.41 4.33 11.85
N LEU A 78 -2.79 3.06 11.71
CA LEU A 78 -4.15 2.68 11.34
C LEU A 78 -5.20 3.12 12.38
N VAL A 79 -4.90 2.97 13.68
CA VAL A 79 -5.79 3.43 14.76
C VAL A 79 -6.04 4.94 14.68
N TYR A 80 -4.99 5.72 14.37
CA TYR A 80 -5.04 7.18 14.41
C TYR A 80 -5.15 7.84 13.03
N ALA A 81 -5.20 7.10 11.92
CA ALA A 81 -5.01 7.65 10.56
C ALA A 81 -5.99 8.81 10.24
N ARG A 82 -7.21 8.74 10.78
CA ARG A 82 -8.27 9.76 10.61
C ARG A 82 -8.15 10.97 11.53
N ASP A 83 -7.29 10.91 12.54
CA ASP A 83 -7.02 11.97 13.51
C ASP A 83 -5.64 11.80 14.16
N ILE A 84 -4.60 11.83 13.34
CA ILE A 84 -3.19 11.69 13.76
C ILE A 84 -2.69 12.84 14.65
N HIS A 85 -3.55 13.80 14.99
CA HIS A 85 -3.24 14.95 15.85
C HIS A 85 -4.09 14.98 17.13
N GLY A 86 -5.09 14.10 17.25
CA GLY A 86 -6.01 14.10 18.39
C GLY A 86 -6.88 15.35 18.48
N PHE A 87 -7.07 16.08 17.37
CA PHE A 87 -7.91 17.27 17.34
C PHE A 87 -9.39 16.92 17.32
N LYS A 88 -9.74 15.76 16.77
CA LYS A 88 -11.11 15.27 16.84
C LYS A 88 -11.33 14.71 18.24
N LYS A 89 -12.40 15.17 18.91
CA LYS A 89 -12.86 14.59 20.18
C LYS A 89 -13.46 13.19 20.00
N SER A 90 -13.17 12.51 18.90
CA SER A 90 -13.68 11.20 18.57
C SER A 90 -13.18 10.16 19.56
N LYS A 91 -14.05 9.23 19.93
CA LYS A 91 -13.65 8.07 20.71
C LYS A 91 -12.73 7.21 19.85
N MET A 92 -11.56 6.91 20.36
CA MET A 92 -10.58 6.01 19.73
C MET A 92 -10.70 4.64 20.36
N TYR A 93 -10.61 3.60 19.54
CA TYR A 93 -10.69 2.22 19.99
C TYR A 93 -9.47 1.44 19.53
N LYS A 94 -9.03 0.49 20.36
CA LYS A 94 -7.96 -0.46 20.03
C LYS A 94 -8.42 -1.88 20.33
N PRO A 95 -8.02 -2.86 19.51
CA PRO A 95 -8.26 -4.26 19.79
C PRO A 95 -7.28 -4.81 20.84
N VAL A 96 -7.81 -5.48 21.86
CA VAL A 96 -7.08 -6.24 22.88
C VAL A 96 -7.77 -7.59 23.06
N ARG A 97 -7.07 -8.71 22.79
CA ARG A 97 -7.52 -10.07 23.12
C ARG A 97 -9.03 -10.30 22.84
N ASN A 98 -9.44 -10.01 21.60
CA ASN A 98 -10.81 -10.14 21.07
C ASN A 98 -11.87 -9.12 21.55
N ILE A 99 -11.49 -8.10 22.32
CA ILE A 99 -12.37 -6.97 22.66
C ILE A 99 -11.81 -5.67 22.10
N GLU A 100 -12.70 -4.73 21.76
CA GLU A 100 -12.32 -3.34 21.53
C GLU A 100 -12.50 -2.54 22.81
N TYR A 101 -11.50 -1.76 23.20
CA TYR A 101 -11.61 -0.85 24.33
C TYR A 101 -11.42 0.59 23.90
N GLN A 102 -12.13 1.50 24.56
CA GLN A 102 -11.94 2.93 24.34
C GLN A 102 -10.59 3.36 24.94
N VAL A 103 -9.71 3.90 24.08
CA VAL A 103 -8.37 4.33 24.47
C VAL A 103 -8.45 5.53 25.41
N LYS A 104 -7.76 5.44 26.55
CA LYS A 104 -7.72 6.53 27.54
C LYS A 104 -6.87 7.69 27.02
N ARG A 105 -7.19 8.93 27.40
CA ARG A 105 -6.46 10.14 26.97
C ARG A 105 -4.95 10.09 27.20
N LYS A 106 -4.49 9.49 28.30
CA LYS A 106 -3.06 9.35 28.60
C LYS A 106 -2.35 8.48 27.55
N GLU A 107 -2.98 7.39 27.14
CA GLU A 107 -2.45 6.48 26.12
C GLU A 107 -2.47 7.14 24.74
N ILE A 108 -3.58 7.80 24.36
CA ILE A 108 -3.66 8.61 23.12
C ILE A 108 -2.48 9.58 23.03
N LYS A 109 -2.17 10.32 24.10
CA LYS A 109 -1.03 11.24 24.12
C LYS A 109 0.31 10.53 23.88
N LYS A 110 0.53 9.36 24.48
CA LYS A 110 1.75 8.55 24.27
C LYS A 110 1.87 8.08 22.82
N ASP A 111 0.77 7.60 22.24
CA ASP A 111 0.75 7.10 20.85
C ASP A 111 0.97 8.23 19.84
N LEU A 112 0.28 9.36 20.02
CA LEU A 112 0.46 10.52 19.15
C LEU A 112 1.86 11.13 19.28
N PHE A 113 2.47 11.07 20.46
CA PHE A 113 3.87 11.45 20.64
C PHE A 113 4.80 10.53 19.84
N TYR A 114 4.59 9.21 19.92
CA TYR A 114 5.32 8.24 19.13
C TYR A 114 5.17 8.48 17.61
N LEU A 115 3.94 8.70 17.14
CA LEU A 115 3.68 8.98 15.72
C LEU A 115 4.31 10.29 15.25
N ASN A 116 4.30 11.34 16.07
CA ASN A 116 4.99 12.59 15.73
C ASN A 116 6.50 12.41 15.64
N ARG A 117 7.10 11.61 16.55
CA ARG A 117 8.51 11.24 16.46
C ARG A 117 8.80 10.52 15.14
N LYS A 118 7.98 9.52 14.78
CA LYS A 118 8.10 8.79 13.52
C LYS A 118 7.93 9.68 12.29
N ALA A 119 7.04 10.68 12.35
CA ALA A 119 6.90 11.67 11.30
C ALA A 119 8.20 12.46 11.12
N ASN A 120 8.82 12.91 12.21
CA ASN A 120 10.07 13.67 12.14
C ASN A 120 11.24 12.84 11.61
N GLU A 121 11.38 11.60 12.07
CA GLU A 121 12.37 10.64 11.53
C GLU A 121 12.16 10.44 10.02
N TRP A 122 10.92 10.18 9.60
CA TRP A 122 10.59 9.92 8.21
C TRP A 122 10.65 11.17 7.31
N LYS A 123 10.47 12.37 7.86
CA LYS A 123 10.67 13.62 7.12
C LYS A 123 12.10 13.73 6.59
N ALA A 124 13.09 13.25 7.34
CA ALA A 124 14.48 13.23 6.86
C ALA A 124 14.61 12.33 5.62
N VAL A 125 13.99 11.15 5.66
CA VAL A 125 13.92 10.22 4.53
C VAL A 125 13.23 10.87 3.32
N VAL A 126 12.04 11.45 3.51
CA VAL A 126 11.27 12.10 2.43
C VAL A 126 12.02 13.28 1.81
N ARG A 127 12.88 13.97 2.56
CA ARG A 127 13.68 15.09 2.03
C ARG A 127 14.83 14.63 1.13
N THR A 128 15.36 13.44 1.35
CA THR A 128 16.42 12.86 0.52
C THR A 128 15.89 12.55 -0.88
N THR A 129 16.52 13.10 -1.91
CA THR A 129 16.02 12.98 -3.29
C THR A 129 16.41 11.67 -3.96
N VAL A 130 17.49 11.03 -3.52
CA VAL A 130 18.04 9.80 -4.10
C VAL A 130 18.22 8.77 -2.99
N HIS A 131 17.61 7.59 -3.15
CA HIS A 131 17.77 6.46 -2.25
C HIS A 131 18.31 5.27 -3.03
N ALA A 132 19.11 4.42 -2.38
CA ALA A 132 19.62 3.20 -3.00
C ALA A 132 18.53 2.15 -3.24
N GLN A 133 17.53 2.08 -2.35
CA GLN A 133 16.39 1.18 -2.49
C GLN A 133 15.28 1.87 -3.30
N GLU A 134 14.90 1.25 -4.41
CA GLU A 134 13.92 1.80 -5.35
C GLU A 134 12.55 2.01 -4.69
N LEU A 135 12.10 1.06 -3.86
CA LEU A 135 10.84 1.18 -3.15
C LEU A 135 10.79 2.40 -2.22
N LEU A 136 11.88 2.64 -1.48
CA LEU A 136 12.03 3.79 -0.61
C LEU A 136 12.08 5.08 -1.44
N HIS A 137 12.78 5.07 -2.57
CA HIS A 137 12.85 6.18 -3.50
C HIS A 137 11.47 6.59 -4.00
N GLN A 138 10.66 5.63 -4.46
CA GLN A 138 9.33 5.90 -5.00
C GLN A 138 8.36 6.39 -3.91
N SER A 139 8.37 5.78 -2.72
CA SER A 139 7.55 6.25 -1.59
C SER A 139 7.89 7.69 -1.19
N ALA A 140 9.18 8.00 -1.04
CA ALA A 140 9.64 9.34 -0.70
C ALA A 140 9.30 10.36 -1.80
N LYS A 141 9.40 9.96 -3.08
CA LYS A 141 9.07 10.80 -4.23
C LYS A 141 7.58 11.19 -4.26
N GLU A 142 6.67 10.23 -4.17
CA GLU A 142 5.22 10.51 -4.14
C GLU A 142 4.85 11.41 -2.94
N ALA A 143 5.46 11.19 -1.77
CA ALA A 143 5.27 12.06 -0.61
C ALA A 143 5.71 13.50 -0.89
N ARG A 144 6.86 13.71 -1.54
CA ARG A 144 7.31 15.05 -1.94
C ARG A 144 6.36 15.71 -2.93
N GLU A 145 5.80 14.96 -3.87
CA GLU A 145 4.81 15.47 -4.82
C GLU A 145 3.53 15.92 -4.09
N GLU A 146 3.00 15.11 -3.17
CA GLU A 146 1.84 15.50 -2.37
C GLU A 146 2.11 16.73 -1.48
N LEU A 147 3.30 16.84 -0.89
CA LEU A 147 3.70 18.01 -0.12
C LEU A 147 3.79 19.27 -0.99
N LYS A 148 4.20 19.14 -2.26
CA LYS A 148 4.16 20.26 -3.21
C LYS A 148 2.72 20.67 -3.51
N GLU A 149 1.80 19.73 -3.70
CA GLU A 149 0.38 20.04 -3.93
C GLU A 149 -0.27 20.66 -2.69
N LEU A 150 0.05 20.20 -1.49
CA LEU A 150 -0.39 20.81 -0.24
C LEU A 150 0.00 22.30 -0.18
N ARG A 151 1.23 22.65 -0.57
CA ARG A 151 1.72 24.04 -0.61
C ARG A 151 1.02 24.91 -1.65
N LYS A 152 0.46 24.32 -2.71
CA LYS A 152 -0.25 25.05 -3.78
C LYS A 152 -1.68 25.40 -3.41
N LEU A 153 -2.25 24.81 -2.35
CA LEU A 153 -3.62 25.10 -1.94
C LEU A 153 -3.82 26.60 -1.66
N PRO A 154 -4.94 27.22 -2.05
CA PRO A 154 -5.17 28.66 -1.93
C PRO A 154 -4.91 29.23 -0.53
N ARG A 155 -5.19 28.44 0.52
CA ARG A 155 -4.97 28.82 1.92
C ARG A 155 -3.50 28.94 2.32
N TYR A 156 -2.59 28.25 1.63
CA TYR A 156 -1.16 28.20 1.99
C TYR A 156 -0.29 28.85 0.92
N LYS A 157 -0.83 29.00 -0.29
CA LYS A 157 -0.15 29.66 -1.40
C LYS A 157 0.18 31.10 -1.03
N ASN A 158 1.46 31.42 -0.97
CA ASN A 158 2.00 32.75 -0.62
C ASN A 158 1.70 33.19 0.83
N ASP A 159 1.23 32.30 1.70
CA ASP A 159 0.99 32.60 3.12
C ASP A 159 2.02 31.86 3.99
N ILE A 160 3.08 32.58 4.35
CA ILE A 160 4.15 32.06 5.20
C ILE A 160 3.59 31.67 6.58
N GLN A 161 2.67 32.46 7.16
CA GLN A 161 2.08 32.15 8.47
C GLN A 161 1.19 30.91 8.38
N GLY A 162 0.47 30.75 7.26
CA GLY A 162 -0.34 29.58 6.95
C GLY A 162 0.48 28.28 6.93
N ILE A 163 1.70 28.30 6.40
CA ILE A 163 2.61 27.13 6.35
C ILE A 163 3.14 26.76 7.74
N TYR A 164 3.27 27.71 8.66
CA TYR A 164 3.64 27.41 10.06
C TYR A 164 2.44 27.12 10.97
N SER A 165 1.22 27.13 10.42
CA SER A 165 0.02 26.82 11.21
C SER A 165 0.01 25.36 11.65
N ALA A 166 -0.58 25.11 12.83
CA ALA A 166 -0.78 23.75 13.35
C ALA A 166 -1.54 22.86 12.36
N ASN A 167 -2.45 23.43 11.55
CA ASN A 167 -3.18 22.70 10.52
C ASN A 167 -2.27 22.29 9.34
N TYR A 168 -1.39 23.17 8.86
CA TYR A 168 -0.46 22.79 7.79
C TYR A 168 0.50 21.69 8.26
N ILE A 169 1.12 21.88 9.44
CA ILE A 169 2.02 20.88 10.06
C ILE A 169 1.28 19.55 10.21
N ALA A 170 -0.01 19.63 10.56
CA ALA A 170 -0.84 18.45 10.70
C ALA A 170 -1.01 17.68 9.38
N LYS A 171 -1.35 18.37 8.29
CA LYS A 171 -1.48 17.78 6.96
C LYS A 171 -0.15 17.26 6.43
N GLU A 172 0.94 17.98 6.65
CA GLU A 172 2.29 17.55 6.30
C GLU A 172 2.65 16.24 7.01
N ASN A 173 2.43 16.15 8.33
CA ASN A 173 2.67 14.92 9.08
C ASN A 173 1.80 13.76 8.58
N ALA A 174 0.55 14.03 8.16
CA ALA A 174 -0.33 13.01 7.59
C ALA A 174 0.25 12.41 6.31
N ILE A 175 0.70 13.25 5.38
CA ILE A 175 1.32 12.83 4.12
C ILE A 175 2.59 12.02 4.40
N VAL A 176 3.45 12.51 5.31
CA VAL A 176 4.70 11.83 5.67
C VAL A 176 4.42 10.46 6.31
N LEU A 177 3.55 10.39 7.31
CA LEU A 177 3.22 9.11 7.96
C LEU A 177 2.56 8.14 6.98
N HIS A 178 1.68 8.63 6.10
CA HIS A 178 1.08 7.79 5.07
C HIS A 178 2.13 7.19 4.13
N SER A 179 3.13 7.97 3.70
CA SER A 179 4.22 7.45 2.87
C SER A 179 5.06 6.37 3.57
N LYS A 180 5.33 6.52 4.88
CA LYS A 180 6.00 5.47 5.67
C LYS A 180 5.14 4.20 5.73
N TRP A 181 3.84 4.36 5.96
CA TRP A 181 2.92 3.22 5.98
C TRP A 181 2.87 2.51 4.63
N LEU A 182 2.76 3.26 3.52
CA LEU A 182 2.81 2.71 2.17
C LEU A 182 4.11 1.97 1.90
N TYR A 183 5.26 2.51 2.32
CA TYR A 183 6.54 1.84 2.20
C TYR A 183 6.55 0.49 2.92
N CYS A 184 6.10 0.45 4.18
CA CYS A 184 6.03 -0.80 4.95
C CYS A 184 5.08 -1.82 4.31
N VAL A 185 3.91 -1.40 3.85
CA VAL A 185 2.94 -2.29 3.19
C VAL A 185 3.48 -2.80 1.86
N ALA A 186 4.12 -1.95 1.06
CA ALA A 186 4.69 -2.36 -0.21
C ALA A 186 5.87 -3.31 -0.02
N LEU A 187 6.68 -3.12 1.03
CA LEU A 187 7.76 -4.04 1.38
C LEU A 187 7.22 -5.43 1.70
N GLU A 188 6.15 -5.53 2.50
CA GLU A 188 5.46 -6.80 2.74
C GLU A 188 4.98 -7.47 1.43
N ILE A 189 4.46 -6.70 0.49
CA ILE A 189 3.96 -7.23 -0.80
C ILE A 189 5.13 -7.81 -1.62
N PHE A 190 6.24 -7.08 -1.73
CA PHE A 190 7.42 -7.55 -2.46
C PHE A 190 8.11 -8.74 -1.78
N GLU A 191 8.05 -8.85 -0.45
CA GLU A 191 8.53 -10.03 0.26
C GLU A 191 7.62 -11.25 0.08
N ALA A 192 6.34 -11.04 -0.26
CA ALA A 192 5.35 -12.10 -0.35
C ALA A 192 5.18 -12.73 -1.71
N LEU A 193 5.47 -11.97 -2.76
CA LEU A 193 5.20 -12.36 -4.13
C LEU A 193 6.51 -12.67 -4.85
N ASN A 194 6.44 -13.60 -5.80
CA ASN A 194 7.59 -13.92 -6.62
C ASN A 194 7.75 -12.87 -7.71
N SER A 195 8.96 -12.74 -8.27
CA SER A 195 9.22 -11.79 -9.37
C SER A 195 8.29 -12.00 -10.56
N GLU A 196 7.87 -13.23 -10.82
CA GLU A 196 6.94 -13.57 -11.91
C GLU A 196 5.54 -12.99 -11.69
N ASP A 197 5.11 -12.77 -10.44
CA ASP A 197 3.79 -12.19 -10.13
C ASP A 197 3.70 -10.71 -10.52
N PHE A 198 4.85 -10.08 -10.79
CA PHE A 198 4.97 -8.69 -11.22
C PHE A 198 5.14 -8.53 -12.73
N ILE A 199 5.22 -9.64 -13.47
CA ILE A 199 5.39 -9.65 -14.92
C ILE A 199 4.14 -10.24 -15.57
N SER A 200 3.57 -9.48 -16.50
CA SER A 200 2.45 -9.87 -17.35
C SER A 200 2.85 -9.75 -18.82
N GLU A 201 2.08 -10.35 -19.72
CA GLU A 201 2.33 -10.26 -21.15
C GLU A 201 1.02 -10.05 -21.90
N ILE A 202 1.04 -9.16 -22.89
CA ILE A 202 -0.03 -9.05 -23.90
C ILE A 202 0.63 -9.04 -25.27
N ASN A 203 0.21 -9.96 -26.14
CA ASN A 203 0.68 -10.07 -27.53
C ASN A 203 2.21 -10.09 -27.67
N GLY A 204 2.92 -10.89 -26.88
CA GLY A 204 4.39 -10.96 -26.96
C GLY A 204 5.12 -9.77 -26.30
N THR A 205 4.39 -8.82 -25.71
CA THR A 205 4.99 -7.64 -25.06
C THR A 205 4.88 -7.73 -23.54
N GLU A 206 6.04 -7.73 -22.88
CA GLU A 206 6.13 -7.72 -21.42
C GLU A 206 5.60 -6.42 -20.82
N ILE A 207 4.73 -6.55 -19.82
CA ILE A 207 4.21 -5.48 -18.96
C ILE A 207 4.65 -5.74 -17.53
N GLU A 208 5.54 -4.90 -17.02
CA GLU A 208 6.05 -4.96 -15.65
C GLU A 208 5.24 -4.06 -14.70
N PHE A 209 4.82 -4.63 -13.57
CA PHE A 209 4.30 -3.95 -12.40
C PHE A 209 5.42 -3.85 -11.35
N ASN A 210 6.08 -2.71 -11.20
CA ASN A 210 7.23 -2.56 -10.30
C ASN A 210 6.94 -1.62 -9.12
N GLU A 211 7.97 -1.25 -8.36
CA GLU A 211 7.87 -0.40 -7.17
C GLU A 211 7.19 0.94 -7.48
N TYR A 212 7.48 1.52 -8.65
CA TYR A 212 6.81 2.73 -9.11
C TYR A 212 5.31 2.47 -9.25
N SER A 213 4.92 1.39 -9.94
CA SER A 213 3.52 1.02 -10.16
C SER A 213 2.79 0.85 -8.84
N LEU A 214 3.36 0.06 -7.92
CA LEU A 214 2.74 -0.27 -6.64
C LEU A 214 2.52 0.97 -5.80
N ILE A 215 3.58 1.73 -5.54
CA ILE A 215 3.51 2.92 -4.69
C ILE A 215 2.55 3.95 -5.30
N HIS A 216 2.63 4.18 -6.61
CA HIS A 216 1.78 5.14 -7.30
C HIS A 216 0.30 4.77 -7.17
N ILE A 217 -0.06 3.51 -7.44
CA ILE A 217 -1.45 3.06 -7.43
C ILE A 217 -2.00 3.02 -6.00
N LEU A 218 -1.27 2.44 -5.05
CA LEU A 218 -1.70 2.39 -3.66
C LEU A 218 -1.89 3.79 -3.08
N ASN A 219 -0.97 4.71 -3.39
CA ASN A 219 -1.08 6.08 -2.94
C ASN A 219 -2.25 6.80 -3.60
N ARG A 220 -2.38 6.77 -4.93
CA ARG A 220 -3.33 7.61 -5.67
C ARG A 220 -4.75 7.05 -5.73
N HIS A 221 -4.93 5.74 -5.66
CA HIS A 221 -6.20 5.08 -6.01
C HIS A 221 -6.79 4.18 -4.90
N TYR A 222 -6.20 4.08 -3.70
CA TYR A 222 -6.79 3.28 -2.59
C TYR A 222 -7.05 4.04 -1.30
N ALA A 223 -6.40 5.19 -1.08
CA ALA A 223 -6.37 5.86 0.21
C ALA A 223 -7.22 7.14 0.27
N GLN A 224 -8.39 7.18 -0.38
CA GLN A 224 -9.20 8.42 -0.52
C GLN A 224 -9.45 9.11 0.83
N VAL A 225 -9.94 8.36 1.81
CA VAL A 225 -10.30 8.88 3.15
C VAL A 225 -9.10 9.46 3.90
N LEU A 226 -7.87 9.12 3.49
CA LEU A 226 -6.62 9.59 4.07
C LEU A 226 -6.05 10.80 3.33
N LYS A 227 -6.62 11.22 2.20
CA LYS A 227 -6.16 12.39 1.46
C LYS A 227 -6.45 13.69 2.20
N GLN A 228 -5.48 14.59 2.20
CA GLN A 228 -5.53 15.85 2.95
C GLN A 228 -6.19 17.00 2.17
N PHE A 229 -6.54 16.74 0.92
CA PHE A 229 -7.17 17.66 -0.03
C PHE A 229 -7.86 16.84 -1.12
N ASP A 230 -8.80 17.47 -1.83
CA ASP A 230 -9.43 16.86 -3.00
C ASP A 230 -8.39 16.68 -4.11
N THR A 231 -8.27 15.44 -4.60
CA THR A 231 -7.31 15.06 -5.63
C THR A 231 -7.95 14.95 -7.01
N ARG A 232 -9.30 14.97 -7.11
CA ARG A 232 -10.06 14.68 -8.33
C ARG A 232 -9.63 13.38 -9.01
N LYS A 233 -9.31 12.37 -8.19
CA LYS A 233 -8.94 11.03 -8.64
C LYS A 233 -10.06 10.05 -8.33
N SER A 234 -10.11 8.99 -9.12
CA SER A 234 -10.97 7.83 -8.89
C SER A 234 -10.27 6.81 -8.00
N PHE A 235 -11.04 6.01 -7.26
CA PHE A 235 -10.51 5.11 -6.25
C PHE A 235 -11.12 3.70 -6.35
N HIS A 236 -10.30 2.70 -6.05
CA HIS A 236 -10.73 1.32 -5.86
C HIS A 236 -11.33 1.18 -4.46
N TYR A 237 -12.57 0.70 -4.36
CA TYR A 237 -13.24 0.52 -3.07
C TYR A 237 -13.33 -0.94 -2.61
N GLU A 238 -13.60 -1.90 -3.51
CA GLU A 238 -13.90 -3.28 -3.08
C GLU A 238 -13.38 -4.40 -4.01
N MET A 239 -13.32 -4.16 -5.33
CA MET A 239 -13.01 -5.21 -6.31
C MET A 239 -11.57 -5.72 -6.24
N PHE A 240 -10.63 -4.84 -5.89
CA PHE A 240 -9.21 -5.14 -5.91
C PHE A 240 -8.61 -5.05 -4.51
N LYS A 241 -7.79 -6.04 -4.17
CA LYS A 241 -7.12 -6.15 -2.88
C LYS A 241 -5.69 -5.62 -3.02
N PRO A 242 -5.31 -4.55 -2.30
CA PRO A 242 -3.97 -3.95 -2.37
C PRO A 242 -2.80 -4.94 -2.30
N ARG A 243 -2.92 -5.96 -1.42
CA ARG A 243 -1.83 -6.90 -1.12
C ARG A 243 -1.54 -7.92 -2.22
N ILE A 244 -2.49 -8.15 -3.13
CA ILE A 244 -2.35 -9.10 -4.25
C ILE A 244 -2.63 -8.43 -5.60
N LEU A 245 -2.51 -7.10 -5.64
CA LEU A 245 -2.93 -6.30 -6.79
C LEU A 245 -2.16 -6.67 -8.07
N SER A 246 -0.86 -6.96 -7.96
CA SER A 246 -0.05 -7.38 -9.10
C SER A 246 -0.55 -8.71 -9.69
N THR A 247 -0.85 -9.70 -8.85
CA THR A 247 -1.42 -10.98 -9.27
C THR A 247 -2.80 -10.80 -9.91
N GLN A 248 -3.68 -9.99 -9.32
CA GLN A 248 -5.01 -9.70 -9.91
C GLN A 248 -4.89 -9.00 -11.27
N ILE A 249 -3.96 -8.06 -11.42
CA ILE A 249 -3.71 -7.39 -12.70
C ILE A 249 -3.13 -8.39 -13.71
N LYS A 250 -2.21 -9.25 -13.29
CA LYS A 250 -1.63 -10.30 -14.13
C LYS A 250 -2.70 -11.23 -14.69
N GLU A 251 -3.61 -11.72 -13.84
CA GLU A 251 -4.74 -12.56 -14.26
C GLU A 251 -5.60 -11.85 -15.31
N ILE A 252 -5.94 -10.58 -15.10
CA ILE A 252 -6.74 -9.79 -16.05
C ILE A 252 -6.00 -9.61 -17.37
N LEU A 253 -4.72 -9.23 -17.33
CA LEU A 253 -3.92 -9.01 -18.54
C LEU A 253 -3.71 -10.32 -19.31
N SER A 254 -3.54 -11.45 -18.62
CA SER A 254 -3.50 -12.77 -19.26
C SER A 254 -4.80 -13.10 -19.98
N ILE A 255 -5.97 -12.91 -19.34
CA ILE A 255 -7.28 -13.12 -19.98
C ILE A 255 -7.45 -12.24 -21.23
N ILE A 256 -7.04 -10.98 -21.14
CA ILE A 256 -7.07 -10.06 -22.29
C ILE A 256 -6.09 -10.51 -23.38
N GLY A 257 -4.87 -10.90 -23.01
CA GLY A 257 -3.85 -11.38 -23.94
C GLY A 257 -4.31 -12.63 -24.71
N ASP A 258 -4.85 -13.61 -24.00
CA ASP A 258 -5.32 -14.89 -24.57
C ASP A 258 -6.49 -14.71 -25.54
N SER A 259 -7.29 -13.64 -25.37
CA SER A 259 -8.39 -13.29 -26.28
C SER A 259 -7.92 -12.87 -27.68
N ASN A 260 -6.66 -12.44 -27.81
CA ASN A 260 -6.06 -11.86 -29.02
C ASN A 260 -6.82 -10.62 -29.58
N LEU A 261 -7.79 -10.06 -28.85
CA LEU A 261 -8.60 -8.91 -29.33
C LEU A 261 -7.79 -7.62 -29.48
N LEU A 262 -6.66 -7.51 -28.77
CA LEU A 262 -5.74 -6.38 -28.88
C LEU A 262 -4.56 -6.66 -29.83
N TYR A 263 -4.55 -7.77 -30.57
CA TYR A 263 -3.44 -8.12 -31.47
C TYR A 263 -3.19 -7.02 -32.50
N GLY A 264 -1.93 -6.56 -32.61
CA GLY A 264 -1.53 -5.46 -33.48
C GLY A 264 -2.01 -4.07 -33.04
N LYS A 265 -2.70 -3.94 -31.90
CA LYS A 265 -3.14 -2.65 -31.35
C LYS A 265 -2.11 -2.12 -30.34
N SER A 266 -2.09 -0.80 -30.17
CA SER A 266 -1.27 -0.17 -29.13
C SER A 266 -1.79 -0.56 -27.74
N ILE A 267 -0.87 -0.91 -26.84
CA ILE A 267 -1.16 -1.22 -25.43
C ILE A 267 -0.68 -0.11 -24.48
N ASN A 268 -0.47 1.12 -25.00
CA ASN A 268 -0.25 2.32 -24.18
C ASN A 268 -1.38 2.53 -23.16
N THR A 269 -2.61 2.24 -23.60
CA THR A 269 -3.83 2.32 -22.81
C THR A 269 -4.56 1.00 -23.00
N ILE A 270 -4.79 0.27 -21.92
CA ILE A 270 -5.58 -0.95 -21.91
C ILE A 270 -6.83 -0.63 -21.10
N ALA A 271 -7.94 -0.44 -21.80
CA ALA A 271 -9.24 -0.19 -21.19
C ALA A 271 -10.04 -1.48 -21.21
N PHE A 272 -10.68 -1.81 -20.09
CA PHE A 272 -11.47 -3.03 -19.95
C PHE A 272 -12.59 -2.80 -18.95
N GLN A 273 -13.56 -3.71 -18.94
CA GLN A 273 -14.69 -3.69 -18.04
C GLN A 273 -14.73 -5.00 -17.26
N ILE A 274 -14.86 -4.91 -15.93
CA ILE A 274 -15.09 -6.06 -15.05
C ILE A 274 -16.40 -5.85 -14.32
N ASN A 275 -17.32 -6.82 -14.44
CA ASN A 275 -18.63 -6.79 -13.80
C ASN A 275 -19.38 -5.46 -14.00
N GLY A 276 -19.30 -4.89 -15.22
CA GLY A 276 -19.95 -3.62 -15.57
C GLY A 276 -19.21 -2.35 -15.12
N GLN A 277 -18.05 -2.47 -14.45
CA GLN A 277 -17.22 -1.34 -14.07
C GLN A 277 -16.02 -1.18 -15.00
N ASP A 278 -15.91 0.00 -15.61
CA ASP A 278 -14.82 0.35 -16.53
C ASP A 278 -13.53 0.66 -15.78
N HIS A 279 -12.41 0.22 -16.34
CA HIS A 279 -11.08 0.37 -15.78
C HIS A 279 -10.08 0.71 -16.88
N ILE A 280 -9.04 1.47 -16.51
CA ILE A 280 -7.94 1.79 -17.40
C ILE A 280 -6.61 1.45 -16.74
N ILE A 281 -5.77 0.74 -17.49
CA ILE A 281 -4.34 0.61 -17.25
C ILE A 281 -3.60 1.46 -18.27
N TYR A 282 -2.76 2.38 -17.79
CA TYR A 282 -1.78 3.06 -18.65
C TYR A 282 -0.43 2.38 -18.51
N THR A 283 0.22 2.12 -19.63
CA THR A 283 1.58 1.58 -19.68
C THR A 283 2.50 2.53 -20.45
N GLY A 284 3.80 2.49 -20.16
CA GLY A 284 4.79 3.27 -20.90
C GLY A 284 6.03 2.45 -21.19
N GLU A 285 6.62 2.69 -22.35
CA GLU A 285 7.84 2.00 -22.76
C GLU A 285 9.02 2.38 -21.88
N LYS A 286 9.84 1.37 -21.61
CA LYS A 286 11.08 1.42 -20.84
C LYS A 286 12.11 0.54 -21.50
N VAL A 287 13.37 0.84 -21.22
CA VAL A 287 14.53 0.10 -21.74
C VAL A 287 15.22 -0.60 -20.58
N ARG A 288 15.50 -1.89 -20.74
CA ARG A 288 16.30 -2.72 -19.83
C ARG A 288 17.41 -3.38 -20.62
N GLY A 289 18.62 -2.83 -20.51
CA GLY A 289 19.74 -3.24 -21.36
C GLY A 289 19.43 -3.00 -22.83
N ALA A 290 19.47 -4.04 -23.66
CA ALA A 290 19.15 -3.97 -25.10
C ALA A 290 17.66 -4.22 -25.41
N SER A 291 16.84 -4.60 -24.42
CA SER A 291 15.43 -4.95 -24.63
C SER A 291 14.49 -3.84 -24.17
N THR A 292 13.38 -3.67 -24.88
CA THR A 292 12.28 -2.79 -24.48
C THR A 292 11.19 -3.59 -23.78
N TYR A 293 10.67 -3.06 -22.69
CA TYR A 293 9.50 -3.59 -21.99
C TYR A 293 8.52 -2.45 -21.69
N ARG A 294 7.30 -2.75 -21.28
CA ARG A 294 6.34 -1.75 -20.85
C ARG A 294 6.23 -1.77 -19.34
N ARG A 295 6.30 -0.61 -18.69
CA ARG A 295 5.99 -0.48 -17.28
C ARG A 295 4.55 -0.03 -17.11
N LEU A 296 3.82 -0.68 -16.22
CA LEU A 296 2.49 -0.24 -15.79
C LEU A 296 2.64 1.07 -15.01
N ASN A 297 2.07 2.16 -15.51
CA ASN A 297 2.22 3.49 -14.92
C ASN A 297 1.13 3.80 -13.89
N THR A 298 -0.11 3.44 -14.19
CA THR A 298 -1.23 3.60 -13.26
C THR A 298 -2.38 2.66 -13.63
N PHE A 299 -3.26 2.42 -12.67
CA PHE A 299 -4.44 1.58 -12.77
C PHE A 299 -5.56 2.15 -11.91
N PHE A 300 -6.70 2.46 -12.50
CA PHE A 300 -7.81 3.10 -11.81
C PHE A 300 -9.17 2.77 -12.44
N PRO A 301 -10.27 2.85 -11.67
CA PRO A 301 -11.62 2.72 -12.19
C PRO A 301 -12.04 4.02 -12.88
N VAL A 302 -12.79 3.91 -13.97
CA VAL A 302 -13.30 5.05 -14.73
C VAL A 302 -14.63 5.53 -14.15
N GLU A 303 -14.56 6.60 -13.36
CA GLU A 303 -15.75 7.22 -12.77
C GLU A 303 -16.17 8.49 -13.51
N GLU A 304 -15.21 9.23 -14.05
CA GLU A 304 -15.41 10.52 -14.70
C GLU A 304 -16.14 10.38 -16.05
N ILE A 305 -17.18 11.21 -16.24
CA ILE A 305 -18.00 11.16 -17.45
C ILE A 305 -17.20 11.45 -18.73
N THR A 306 -16.18 12.29 -18.62
CA THR A 306 -15.30 12.65 -19.74
C THR A 306 -14.53 11.45 -20.25
N GLU A 307 -13.99 10.62 -19.34
CA GLU A 307 -13.28 9.39 -19.71
C GLU A 307 -14.22 8.33 -20.28
N LYS A 308 -15.43 8.18 -19.71
CA LYS A 308 -16.47 7.30 -20.28
C LYS A 308 -16.84 7.68 -21.70
N ASN A 309 -16.99 8.98 -21.97
CA ASN A 309 -17.27 9.48 -23.31
C ASN A 309 -16.08 9.23 -24.27
N LEU A 310 -14.84 9.33 -23.80
CA LEU A 310 -13.66 9.00 -24.60
C LEU A 310 -13.61 7.52 -24.97
N LEU A 311 -13.98 6.63 -24.05
CA LEU A 311 -14.08 5.19 -24.33
C LEU A 311 -15.17 4.93 -25.37
N ALA A 312 -16.37 5.48 -25.18
CA ALA A 312 -17.48 5.29 -26.11
C ALA A 312 -17.21 5.86 -27.52
N ALA A 313 -16.42 6.92 -27.64
CA ALA A 313 -16.13 7.56 -28.92
C ALA A 313 -15.02 6.86 -29.73
N ASN A 314 -14.02 6.27 -29.04
CA ASN A 314 -12.78 5.82 -29.70
C ASN A 314 -12.56 4.30 -29.66
N TYR A 315 -13.41 3.56 -28.94
CA TYR A 315 -13.24 2.14 -28.72
C TYR A 315 -14.56 1.39 -28.90
N ASN A 316 -14.46 0.13 -29.31
CA ASN A 316 -15.56 -0.83 -29.29
C ASN A 316 -15.37 -1.80 -28.12
N LEU A 317 -16.38 -1.89 -27.26
CA LEU A 317 -16.38 -2.87 -26.16
C LEU A 317 -16.66 -4.27 -26.73
N GLN A 318 -15.74 -5.19 -26.52
CA GLN A 318 -15.82 -6.59 -26.97
C GLN A 318 -15.81 -7.51 -25.75
N ILE A 319 -16.77 -8.44 -25.69
CA ILE A 319 -16.90 -9.38 -24.58
C ILE A 319 -15.86 -10.49 -24.74
N ILE A 320 -15.08 -10.76 -23.70
CA ILE A 320 -14.13 -11.89 -23.67
C ILE A 320 -14.83 -13.11 -23.04
N ASN A 321 -15.44 -12.92 -21.87
CA ASN A 321 -16.15 -13.96 -21.13
C ASN A 321 -17.20 -13.36 -20.17
N ASP A 322 -17.84 -14.23 -19.40
CA ASP A 322 -18.77 -13.81 -18.35
C ASP A 322 -18.04 -12.98 -17.29
N GLY A 323 -18.24 -11.67 -17.35
CA GLY A 323 -17.71 -10.72 -16.37
C GLY A 323 -16.53 -9.88 -16.85
N ILE A 324 -15.88 -10.21 -17.98
CA ILE A 324 -14.77 -9.41 -18.53
C ILE A 324 -15.02 -9.05 -20.00
N SER A 325 -14.91 -7.76 -20.29
CA SER A 325 -14.90 -7.20 -21.64
C SER A 325 -13.68 -6.29 -21.82
N VAL A 326 -13.21 -6.12 -23.05
CA VAL A 326 -12.09 -5.23 -23.39
C VAL A 326 -12.51 -4.18 -24.40
N TYR A 327 -12.04 -2.95 -24.23
CA TYR A 327 -12.22 -1.87 -25.19
C TYR A 327 -11.15 -1.97 -26.27
N VAL A 328 -11.55 -2.30 -27.49
CA VAL A 328 -10.65 -2.39 -28.65
C VAL A 328 -10.65 -1.07 -29.40
N PRO A 329 -9.49 -0.42 -29.63
CA PRO A 329 -9.44 0.82 -30.41
C PRO A 329 -10.01 0.62 -31.81
N ASN A 330 -10.84 1.58 -32.25
CA ASN A 330 -11.43 1.62 -33.59
C ASN A 330 -10.40 1.45 -34.72
#